data_AF-A0A3C0JLI0-F1
#
_entry.id   AF-A0A3C0JLI0-F1
#
_cell.length_a   1.000
_cell.length_b   1.000
_cell.length_c   1.000
_cell.angle_alpha   90.00
_cell.angle_beta   90.00
_cell.angle_gamma   90.00
#
_symmetry.space_group_name_H-M   'P 1'
#
loop_
_entity.id
_entity.type
_entity.pdbx_description
1 polymer ?
#
loop_
_entity_poly.entity_id
_entity_poly.type
_entity_poly.pdbx_seq_one_letter_code
_entity_poly.pdbx_strand_id
1 'polypeptide(L)'
;ILSGDMGGPMGRWKSLISDFRGTTYCPISYESKGSTRSVFIPGIMDFTVEGVKAGRRRGVMRLSNTGHPVSKTLALARGIVGRFTDHGMTWDNAGKNAHYANFDWSWPTG
;
A
#
# COMPACT_ATOMS: atom_id res chain seq x y z
N ILE A 1 12.91 -5.07 -5.07
CA ILE A 1 12.72 -4.23 -3.86
C ILE A 1 12.43 -2.80 -4.32
N LEU A 2 11.48 -2.10 -3.70
CA LEU A 2 11.09 -0.73 -4.07
C LEU A 2 11.86 0.32 -3.24
N SER A 3 13.19 0.27 -3.22
CA SER A 3 14.05 1.15 -2.39
C SER A 3 14.29 2.54 -2.97
N GLY A 4 14.02 2.73 -4.27
CA GLY A 4 14.35 3.96 -5.00
C GLY A 4 15.81 4.06 -5.46
N ASP A 5 16.63 3.02 -5.27
CA ASP A 5 18.04 3.04 -5.71
C ASP A 5 18.20 3.12 -7.23
N MET A 6 17.25 2.59 -8.00
CA MET A 6 17.20 2.75 -9.46
C MET A 6 16.48 4.04 -9.92
N GLY A 7 16.18 4.97 -9.01
CA GLY A 7 15.48 6.21 -9.32
C GLY A 7 13.97 6.03 -9.51
N GLY A 8 13.40 6.72 -10.51
CA GLY A 8 11.96 6.73 -10.78
C GLY A 8 11.11 7.39 -9.69
N PRO A 9 9.79 7.10 -9.61
CA PRO A 9 8.90 7.70 -8.63
C PRO A 9 9.44 7.61 -7.21
N MET A 10 9.97 6.44 -6.80
CA MET A 10 10.54 6.25 -5.45
C MET A 10 11.83 7.04 -5.20
N GLY A 11 12.68 7.23 -6.21
CA GLY A 11 13.88 8.06 -6.09
C GLY A 11 13.57 9.51 -5.68
N ARG A 12 12.43 10.07 -6.14
CA ARG A 12 11.98 11.42 -5.75
C ARG A 12 11.63 11.56 -4.27
N TRP A 13 11.30 10.46 -3.60
CA TRP A 13 10.90 10.45 -2.19
C TRP A 13 12.02 9.98 -1.24
N LYS A 14 13.14 9.46 -1.77
CA LYS A 14 14.27 9.01 -0.95
C LYS A 14 14.79 10.12 -0.04
N SER A 15 14.74 11.39 -0.47
CA SER A 15 15.13 12.55 0.35
C SER A 15 14.21 12.82 1.56
N LEU A 16 12.99 12.28 1.56
CA LEU A 16 12.02 12.45 2.65
C LEU A 16 12.08 11.30 3.67
N ILE A 17 12.98 10.33 3.46
CA ILE A 17 13.21 9.21 4.37
C ILE A 17 14.47 9.52 5.18
N SER A 18 14.31 9.86 6.45
CA SER A 18 15.45 10.12 7.35
C SER A 18 16.12 8.86 7.89
N ASP A 19 15.38 7.75 7.95
CA ASP A 19 15.80 6.54 8.66
C ASP A 19 15.29 5.28 7.96
N PHE A 20 16.17 4.63 7.20
CA PHE A 20 15.88 3.39 6.50
C PHE A 20 16.29 2.19 7.36
N ARG A 21 15.32 1.35 7.75
CA ARG A 21 15.52 0.22 8.69
C ARG A 21 16.02 -1.08 8.05
N GLY A 22 16.42 -1.04 6.78
CA GLY A 22 16.98 -2.18 6.06
C GLY A 22 15.97 -2.92 5.19
N THR A 23 16.33 -4.13 4.75
CA THR A 23 15.48 -5.01 3.94
C THR A 23 15.64 -6.43 4.44
N THR A 24 14.51 -7.09 4.67
CA THR A 24 14.45 -8.50 5.08
C THR A 24 13.74 -9.32 4.01
N TYR A 25 14.28 -10.49 3.69
CA TYR A 25 13.61 -11.45 2.80
C TYR A 25 12.71 -12.35 3.63
N CYS A 26 11.41 -12.36 3.30
CA CYS A 26 10.40 -13.16 3.98
C CYS A 26 9.36 -13.67 2.97
N PRO A 27 8.66 -14.77 3.27
CA PRO A 27 7.51 -15.18 2.47
C PRO A 27 6.38 -14.16 2.61
N ILE A 28 5.84 -13.73 1.48
CA ILE A 28 4.70 -12.81 1.41
C ILE A 28 3.56 -13.53 0.69
N SER A 29 2.40 -13.58 1.34
CA SER A 29 1.14 -14.00 0.74
C SER A 29 0.32 -12.76 0.40
N TYR A 30 -0.16 -12.67 -0.84
CA TYR A 30 -1.04 -11.59 -1.28
C TYR A 30 -2.29 -12.17 -1.96
N GLU A 31 -3.45 -11.67 -1.58
CA GLU A 31 -4.73 -12.02 -2.21
C GLU A 31 -5.49 -10.77 -2.64
N SER A 32 -6.13 -10.88 -3.81
CA SER A 32 -7.02 -9.85 -4.35
C SER A 32 -8.34 -10.49 -4.78
N LYS A 33 -9.39 -10.29 -3.97
CA LYS A 33 -10.73 -10.82 -4.22
C LYS A 33 -11.76 -9.70 -4.26
N GLY A 34 -12.31 -9.43 -5.44
CA GLY A 34 -13.27 -8.35 -5.63
C GLY A 34 -12.69 -6.99 -5.20
N SER A 35 -13.31 -6.36 -4.20
CA SER A 35 -12.84 -5.09 -3.60
C SER A 35 -11.92 -5.26 -2.39
N THR A 36 -11.61 -6.49 -2.00
CA THR A 36 -10.76 -6.82 -0.84
C THR A 36 -9.34 -7.09 -1.28
N ARG A 37 -8.37 -6.60 -0.51
CA ARG A 37 -6.94 -6.86 -0.68
C ARG A 37 -6.36 -7.31 0.65
N SER A 38 -5.56 -8.37 0.62
CA SER A 38 -4.93 -8.92 1.82
C SER A 38 -3.46 -9.17 1.56
N VAL A 39 -2.62 -8.80 2.53
CA VAL A 39 -1.19 -9.08 2.57
C VAL A 39 -0.88 -9.73 3.92
N PHE A 40 -0.20 -10.85 3.88
CA PHE A 40 0.22 -11.58 5.07
C PHE A 40 1.70 -11.93 5.00
N ILE A 41 2.41 -11.65 6.08
CA ILE A 41 3.80 -12.03 6.33
C ILE A 41 3.84 -12.63 7.74
N PRO A 42 4.14 -13.94 7.89
CA PRO A 42 4.10 -14.61 9.19
C PRO A 42 4.91 -13.87 10.26
N GLY A 43 4.26 -13.54 11.37
CA GLY A 43 4.88 -12.86 12.52
C GLY A 43 5.15 -11.35 12.33
N ILE A 44 4.99 -10.81 11.13
CA ILE A 44 5.37 -9.43 10.78
C ILE A 44 4.15 -8.59 10.42
N MET A 45 3.29 -9.06 9.51
CA MET A 45 2.21 -8.26 8.94
C MET A 45 0.97 -9.10 8.65
N ASP A 46 -0.19 -8.59 9.03
CA ASP A 46 -1.50 -9.12 8.63
C ASP A 46 -2.42 -7.94 8.33
N PHE A 47 -2.47 -7.57 7.05
CA PHE A 47 -3.25 -6.45 6.56
C PHE A 47 -4.34 -6.96 5.63
N THR A 48 -5.58 -6.58 5.91
CA THR A 48 -6.72 -6.79 5.02
C THR A 48 -7.49 -5.49 4.92
N VAL A 49 -7.76 -5.04 3.70
CA VAL A 49 -8.53 -3.82 3.43
C VAL A 49 -9.69 -4.11 2.50
N GLU A 50 -10.81 -3.42 2.72
CA GLU A 50 -11.99 -3.53 1.87
C GLU A 50 -12.34 -2.18 1.24
N GLY A 51 -12.56 -2.17 -0.08
CA GLY A 51 -12.95 -0.97 -0.81
C GLY A 51 -14.29 -0.40 -0.38
N VAL A 52 -14.35 0.91 -0.14
CA VAL A 52 -15.57 1.63 0.25
C VAL A 52 -16.42 1.88 -0.99
N LYS A 53 -17.67 1.41 -1.01
CA LYS A 53 -18.59 1.53 -2.15
C LYS A 53 -19.49 2.76 -2.04
N ALA A 54 -19.78 3.42 -3.17
CA ALA A 54 -20.74 4.52 -3.22
C ALA A 54 -22.19 4.00 -3.19
N GLY A 55 -22.69 3.68 -2.00
CA GLY A 55 -24.02 3.08 -1.85
C GLY A 55 -24.10 1.64 -2.38
N ARG A 56 -25.31 1.06 -2.39
CA ARG A 56 -25.50 -0.41 -2.54
C ARG A 56 -25.21 -0.96 -3.94
N ARG A 57 -25.32 -0.16 -5.01
CA ARG A 57 -25.23 -0.63 -6.41
C ARG A 57 -24.03 -0.09 -7.20
N ARG A 58 -23.14 0.69 -6.57
CA ARG A 58 -21.99 1.29 -7.28
C ARG A 58 -20.69 0.58 -6.90
N GLY A 59 -19.69 0.75 -7.77
CA GLY A 59 -18.34 0.27 -7.53
C GLY A 59 -17.64 0.97 -6.35
N VAL A 60 -16.41 0.53 -6.08
CA VAL A 60 -15.54 1.15 -5.08
C VAL A 60 -15.26 2.60 -5.47
N MET A 61 -15.37 3.52 -4.51
CA MET A 61 -15.07 4.93 -4.70
C MET A 61 -13.60 5.12 -5.02
N ARG A 62 -13.30 6.05 -5.94
CA ARG A 62 -11.94 6.36 -6.34
C ARG A 62 -11.67 7.85 -6.22
N LEU A 63 -10.48 8.18 -5.72
CA LEU A 63 -9.95 9.53 -5.72
C LEU A 63 -8.93 9.65 -6.86
N SER A 64 -9.16 10.56 -7.80
CA SER A 64 -8.28 10.83 -8.93
C SER A 64 -7.49 12.13 -8.74
N ASN A 65 -6.52 12.38 -9.63
CA ASN A 65 -5.63 13.56 -9.59
C ASN A 65 -4.83 13.69 -8.27
N THR A 66 -4.46 12.56 -7.68
CA THR A 66 -3.64 12.54 -6.47
C THR A 66 -2.15 12.68 -6.82
N GLY A 67 -1.38 13.34 -5.95
CA GLY A 67 0.08 13.35 -6.01
C GLY A 67 0.73 12.08 -5.42
N HIS A 68 -0.01 10.97 -5.34
CA HIS A 68 0.43 9.77 -4.66
C HIS A 68 1.49 9.02 -5.50
N PRO A 69 2.59 8.52 -4.90
CA PRO A 69 3.70 7.94 -5.64
C PRO A 69 3.35 6.68 -6.43
N VAL A 70 2.35 5.90 -5.99
CA VAL A 70 1.96 4.64 -6.64
C VAL A 70 1.10 4.84 -7.90
N SER A 71 0.15 5.77 -7.85
CA SER A 71 -0.79 6.05 -8.94
C SER A 71 -1.52 7.36 -8.67
N LYS A 72 -1.92 8.07 -9.73
CA LYS A 72 -2.74 9.28 -9.62
C LYS A 72 -4.19 8.98 -9.23
N THR A 73 -4.64 7.72 -9.33
CA THR A 73 -6.00 7.31 -8.99
C THR A 73 -6.03 6.16 -7.98
N LEU A 74 -6.57 6.43 -6.79
CA LEU A 74 -6.60 5.49 -5.66
C LEU A 74 -8.02 5.00 -5.40
N ALA A 75 -8.20 3.69 -5.19
CA ALA A 75 -9.43 3.17 -4.63
C ALA A 75 -9.46 3.44 -3.12
N LEU A 76 -10.55 4.02 -2.62
CA LEU A 76 -10.76 4.24 -1.19
C LEU A 76 -11.11 2.93 -0.51
N ALA A 77 -10.49 2.66 0.64
CA ALA A 77 -10.69 1.45 1.41
C ALA A 77 -10.71 1.73 2.92
N ARG A 78 -11.09 0.72 3.69
CA ARG A 78 -11.00 0.69 5.15
C ARG A 78 -10.24 -0.55 5.60
N GLY A 79 -9.39 -0.42 6.62
CA GLY A 79 -8.73 -1.56 7.26
C GLY A 79 -9.75 -2.48 7.93
N ILE A 80 -9.73 -3.76 7.57
CA ILE A 80 -10.45 -4.83 8.27
C ILE A 80 -9.53 -5.47 9.31
N VAL A 81 -8.29 -5.75 8.90
CA VAL A 81 -7.18 -6.14 9.78
C VAL A 81 -5.99 -5.26 9.42
N GLY A 82 -5.24 -4.79 10.41
CA GLY A 82 -4.15 -3.84 10.21
C GLY A 82 -2.98 -4.04 11.16
N ARG A 83 -2.57 -5.29 11.38
CA ARG A 83 -1.53 -5.65 12.35
C ARG A 83 -0.14 -5.62 11.73
N PHE A 84 0.78 -4.96 12.40
CA PHE A 84 2.18 -4.93 12.03
C PHE A 84 3.05 -5.01 13.29
N THR A 85 4.07 -5.86 13.27
CA THR A 85 5.06 -6.01 14.33
C THR A 85 6.43 -6.25 13.71
N ASP A 86 7.27 -5.23 13.62
CA ASP A 86 8.66 -5.36 13.18
C ASP A 86 9.46 -4.10 13.54
N HIS A 87 10.78 -4.19 13.51
CA HIS A 87 11.70 -3.06 13.74
C HIS A 87 11.41 -2.27 15.04
N GLY A 88 10.98 -2.96 16.10
CA GLY A 88 10.63 -2.36 17.39
C GLY A 88 9.30 -1.60 17.41
N MET A 89 8.50 -1.71 16.35
CA MET A 89 7.20 -1.05 16.22
C MET A 89 6.07 -2.08 16.21
N THR A 90 4.98 -1.74 16.89
CA THR A 90 3.73 -2.53 16.88
C THR A 90 2.56 -1.61 16.60
N TRP A 91 1.78 -1.91 15.56
CA TRP A 91 0.63 -1.11 15.15
C TRP A 91 -0.62 -1.96 14.93
N ASP A 92 -1.78 -1.35 15.22
CA ASP A 92 -3.09 -1.81 14.77
C ASP A 92 -3.81 -0.69 14.03
N ASN A 93 -4.14 -0.96 12.76
CA ASN A 93 -4.82 -0.05 11.85
C ASN A 93 -6.20 -0.56 11.41
N ALA A 94 -6.78 -1.54 12.12
CA ALA A 94 -8.16 -1.94 11.90
C ALA A 94 -9.11 -0.74 12.02
N GLY A 95 -10.09 -0.65 11.13
CA GLY A 95 -11.07 0.44 11.04
C GLY A 95 -10.56 1.76 10.48
N LYS A 96 -9.23 1.95 10.36
CA LYS A 96 -8.64 3.20 9.86
C LYS A 96 -8.73 3.30 8.33
N ASN A 97 -8.43 4.50 7.83
CA ASN A 97 -8.35 4.78 6.40
C ASN A 97 -7.31 3.90 5.71
N ALA A 98 -7.66 3.41 4.53
CA ALA A 98 -6.75 2.70 3.64
C ALA A 98 -7.04 3.05 2.18
N HIS A 99 -6.13 2.66 1.30
CA HIS A 99 -6.32 2.76 -0.14
C HIS A 99 -5.50 1.70 -0.89
N TYR A 100 -5.91 1.40 -2.11
CA TYR A 100 -5.14 0.54 -3.00
C TYR A 100 -5.25 1.01 -4.46
N ALA A 101 -4.22 0.73 -5.23
CA ALA A 101 -4.18 0.97 -6.67
C ALA A 101 -3.18 0.00 -7.31
N ASN A 102 -3.31 -0.18 -8.62
CA ASN A 102 -2.21 -0.74 -9.40
C ASN A 102 -1.10 0.32 -9.50
N PHE A 103 0.15 -0.13 -9.61
CA PHE A 103 1.25 0.77 -9.90
C PHE A 103 1.07 1.38 -11.30
N ASP A 104 1.15 2.70 -11.38
CA ASP A 104 1.12 3.48 -12.62
C ASP A 104 2.45 4.25 -12.73
N TRP A 105 3.52 3.49 -12.97
CA TRP A 105 4.88 4.01 -13.03
C TRP A 105 5.39 3.97 -14.47
N SER A 106 5.97 5.09 -14.89
CA SER A 106 6.82 5.17 -16.07
C SER A 106 8.26 5.37 -15.62
N TRP A 107 9.16 4.62 -16.24
CA TRP A 107 10.60 4.84 -16.10
C TRP A 107 11.03 5.89 -17.13
N PRO A 108 12.00 6.76 -16.82
CA PRO A 108 12.65 7.53 -17.87
C PRO A 108 13.24 6.54 -18.87
N THR A 109 12.75 6.55 -20.10
CA THR A 109 13.50 6.02 -21.22
C THR A 109 14.72 6.94 -21.38
N GLY A 110 15.91 6.35 -21.39
CA GLY A 110 17.15 7.08 -21.71
C GLY A 110 17.08 7.72 -23.11
#